data_AF-A0A432JKU8-F1
#
_entry.id   AF-A0A432JKU8-F1
#
_cell.length_a   1.000
_cell.length_b   1.000
_cell.length_c   1.000
_cell.angle_alpha   90.00
_cell.angle_beta   90.00
_cell.angle_gamma   90.00
#
_symmetry.space_group_name_H-M   'P 1'
#
loop_
_entity.id
_entity.type
_entity.pdbx_description
1 polymer ?
#
loop_
_entity_poly.entity_id
_entity_poly.type
_entity_poly.pdbx_seq_one_letter_code
_entity_poly.pdbx_strand_id
1 'polypeptide(L)'
;MKVDERDRQSLRERLDTVLGEQPAEVLMDMLERASGHEPATHDDMLALGPRLDGIDTRLDGIDARLDQMDRRLDQVDTRFEVVDVRF
;
A
#
# COMPACT_ATOMS: atom_id res chain seq x y z
N MET A 1 20.93 9.51 4.94
CA MET A 1 22.04 9.99 5.78
C MET A 1 22.03 9.14 7.04
N LYS A 2 22.91 8.14 7.17
CA LYS A 2 22.97 7.30 8.38
C LYS A 2 23.59 8.14 9.49
N VAL A 3 22.82 8.49 10.52
CA VAL A 3 23.38 9.09 11.73
C VAL A 3 24.16 7.98 12.41
N ASP A 4 25.48 8.13 12.51
CA ASP A 4 26.35 7.14 13.13
C ASP A 4 26.05 7.04 14.63
N GLU A 5 26.31 5.88 15.23
CA GLU A 5 26.03 5.63 16.65
C GLU A 5 26.78 6.62 17.55
N ARG A 6 27.95 7.07 17.09
CA ARG A 6 28.76 8.11 17.74
C ARG A 6 28.07 9.47 17.78
N ASP A 7 27.40 9.85 16.70
CA ASP A 7 26.67 11.13 16.63
C ASP A 7 25.42 11.09 17.53
N ARG A 8 24.76 9.94 17.60
CA ARG A 8 23.63 9.70 18.53
C ARG A 8 24.06 9.80 19.98
N GLN A 9 25.18 9.19 20.34
CA GLN A 9 25.71 9.23 21.70
C GLN A 9 26.09 10.65 22.11
N SER A 10 26.79 11.39 21.24
CA SER A 10 27.14 12.79 21.51
C SER A 10 25.91 13.69 21.63
N LEU A 11 24.88 13.47 20.81
CA LEU A 11 23.62 14.20 20.91
C LEU A 11 22.89 13.90 22.23
N ARG A 12 22.84 12.63 22.65
CA ARG A 12 22.20 12.21 23.90
C ARG A 12 22.86 12.87 25.11
N GLU A 13 24.19 12.86 25.19
CA GLU A 13 24.95 13.49 26.27
C GLU A 13 24.67 15.00 26.37
N ARG A 14 24.57 15.67 25.21
CA ARG A 14 24.24 17.11 25.17
C ARG A 14 22.80 17.38 25.59
N LEU A 15 21.85 16.55 25.17
CA LEU A 15 20.44 16.68 25.56
C LEU A 15 20.25 16.43 27.05
N ASP A 16 20.94 15.44 27.60
CA ASP A 16 20.93 15.13 29.03
C ASP A 16 21.43 16.33 29.87
N THR A 17 22.52 16.95 29.41
CA THR A 17 23.08 18.14 30.07
C THR A 17 22.14 19.35 30.05
N VAL A 18 21.35 19.53 29.00
CA VAL A 18 20.53 20.74 28.78
C VAL A 18 19.10 20.58 29.31
N LEU A 19 18.51 19.40 29.16
CA LEU A 19 17.09 19.14 29.42
C LEU A 19 16.87 18.12 30.55
N GLY A 20 17.92 17.43 31.01
CA GLY A 20 17.84 16.31 31.95
C GLY A 20 17.51 14.97 31.28
N GLU A 21 17.65 13.89 32.04
CA GLU A 21 17.57 12.51 31.53
C GLU A 21 16.23 12.19 30.84
N GLN A 22 15.10 12.50 31.48
CA GLN A 22 13.78 12.12 30.97
C GLN A 22 13.42 12.83 29.65
N PRO A 23 13.56 14.16 29.50
CA PRO A 23 13.28 14.81 28.22
C PRO A 23 14.26 14.41 27.12
N ALA A 24 15.54 14.17 27.47
CA ALA A 24 16.53 13.69 26.51
C ALA A 24 16.17 12.31 25.96
N GLU A 25 15.73 11.39 26.82
CA GLU A 25 15.28 10.05 26.43
C GLU A 25 14.08 10.09 25.49
N VAL A 26 13.06 10.90 25.80
CA VAL A 26 11.88 11.05 24.95
C VAL A 26 12.25 11.59 23.56
N LEU A 27 13.14 12.59 23.49
CA LEU A 27 13.59 13.14 22.21
C LEU A 27 14.42 12.15 21.41
N MET A 28 15.27 11.35 22.07
CA MET A 28 16.05 10.30 21.42
C MET A 28 15.13 9.20 20.85
N ASP A 29 14.11 8.76 21.60
CA ASP A 29 13.09 7.81 21.12
C ASP A 29 12.33 8.36 19.90
N MET A 30 11.92 9.64 19.95
CA MET A 30 11.25 10.29 18.82
C MET A 30 12.14 10.36 17.58
N LEU A 31 13.43 10.66 17.73
CA LEU A 31 14.40 10.69 16.63
C LEU A 31 14.66 9.30 16.06
N GLU A 32 14.74 8.27 16.90
CA GLU A 32 14.84 6.88 16.47
C GLU A 32 13.63 6.46 15.65
N ARG A 33 12.42 6.74 16.14
CA ARG A 33 11.16 6.46 15.43
C ARG A 33 11.03 7.23 14.12
N ALA A 34 11.45 8.49 14.10
CA ALA A 34 11.47 9.30 12.89
C ALA A 34 12.52 8.81 11.86
N SER A 35 13.65 8.27 12.33
CA SER A 35 14.69 7.71 11.47
C SER A 35 14.46 6.27 11.04
N GLY A 36 13.67 5.49 11.80
CA GLY A 36 13.34 4.09 11.54
C GLY A 36 12.24 3.90 10.50
N HIS A 37 11.59 4.99 10.08
CA HIS A 37 10.85 5.03 8.82
C HIS A 37 11.87 5.16 7.69
N GLU A 38 12.49 4.04 7.28
CA GLU A 38 13.05 4.00 5.94
C GLU A 38 11.86 4.21 4.97
N PRO A 39 11.82 5.31 4.20
CA PRO A 39 10.87 5.39 3.11
C PRO A 39 11.12 4.17 2.23
N ALA A 40 10.05 3.49 1.81
CA ALA A 40 10.14 2.36 0.90
C ALA A 40 11.17 2.69 -0.19
N THR A 41 12.21 1.85 -0.30
CA THR A 41 13.29 2.14 -1.22
C THR A 41 12.74 2.11 -2.65
N HIS A 42 13.45 2.76 -3.58
CA HIS A 42 13.10 2.64 -4.99
C HIS A 42 13.01 1.16 -5.43
N ASP A 43 13.87 0.30 -4.86
CA ASP A 43 13.87 -1.14 -5.13
C ASP A 43 12.62 -1.83 -4.55
N ASP A 44 12.14 -1.42 -3.37
CA ASP A 44 10.88 -1.91 -2.82
C ASP A 44 9.68 -1.50 -3.67
N MET A 45 9.69 -0.28 -4.25
CA MET A 45 8.67 0.17 -5.20
C MET A 45 8.74 -0.62 -6.51
N LEU A 46 9.94 -0.92 -7.03
CA LEU A 46 10.12 -1.75 -8.20
C LEU A 46 9.63 -3.18 -7.98
N ALA A 47 9.83 -3.74 -6.78
CA ALA A 47 9.36 -5.07 -6.43
C ALA A 47 7.82 -5.21 -6.44
N LEU A 48 7.07 -4.09 -6.37
CA LEU A 48 5.62 -4.09 -6.51
C LEU A 48 5.15 -4.19 -7.97
N GLY A 49 5.98 -3.83 -8.94
CA GLY A 49 5.62 -3.82 -10.37
C GLY A 49 4.98 -5.13 -10.84
N PRO A 50 5.62 -6.29 -10.66
CA PRO A 50 5.06 -7.58 -11.10
C PRO A 50 3.73 -7.94 -10.42
N ARG A 51 3.50 -7.47 -9.19
CA ARG A 51 2.22 -7.68 -8.50
C ARG A 51 1.12 -6.81 -9.10
N LEU A 52 1.45 -5.58 -9.49
CA LEU A 52 0.51 -4.68 -10.16
C LEU A 52 0.17 -5.20 -11.57
N ASP A 53 1.17 -5.65 -12.35
CA ASP A 53 0.94 -6.26 -13.67
C ASP A 53 0.01 -7.50 -13.58
N GLY A 54 0.18 -8.30 -12.53
CA GLY A 54 -0.70 -9.44 -12.25
C GLY A 54 -2.11 -9.04 -11.82
N ILE A 55 -2.28 -7.87 -11.19
CA ILE A 55 -3.60 -7.30 -10.88
C ILE A 55 -4.26 -6.83 -12.17
N ASP A 56 -3.54 -6.10 -13.03
CA ASP A 56 -4.06 -5.60 -14.31
C ASP A 56 -4.57 -6.75 -15.20
N THR A 57 -3.76 -7.79 -15.37
CA THR A 57 -4.15 -9.00 -16.12
C THR A 57 -5.43 -9.65 -15.57
N ARG A 58 -5.58 -9.65 -14.23
CA ARG A 58 -6.73 -10.26 -13.57
C ARG A 58 -7.98 -9.38 -13.72
N LEU A 59 -7.83 -8.06 -13.77
CA LEU A 59 -8.92 -7.12 -14.03
C LEU A 59 -9.40 -7.23 -15.48
N ASP A 60 -8.49 -7.32 -16.46
CA ASP A 60 -8.86 -7.59 -17.87
C ASP A 60 -9.68 -8.89 -18.01
N GLY A 61 -9.28 -9.94 -17.27
CA GLY A 61 -10.02 -11.20 -17.24
C GLY A 61 -11.38 -11.11 -16.54
N ILE A 62 -11.56 -10.18 -15.60
CA ILE A 62 -12.85 -9.91 -14.97
C ILE A 62 -13.76 -9.16 -15.95
N ASP A 63 -13.25 -8.14 -16.64
CA ASP A 63 -14.01 -7.36 -17.62
C ASP A 63 -14.55 -8.26 -18.73
N ALA A 64 -13.70 -9.14 -19.29
CA ALA A 64 -14.14 -10.10 -20.31
C ALA A 64 -15.25 -11.06 -19.82
N ARG A 65 -15.24 -11.44 -18.54
CA ARG A 65 -16.28 -12.29 -17.95
C ARG A 65 -17.57 -11.52 -17.72
N LEU A 66 -17.50 -10.25 -17.34
CA LEU A 66 -18.66 -9.38 -17.18
C LEU A 66 -19.33 -9.14 -18.53
N ASP A 67 -18.56 -8.84 -19.58
CA ASP A 67 -19.07 -8.72 -20.96
C ASP A 67 -19.76 -10.02 -21.44
N GLN A 68 -19.26 -11.18 -21.02
CA GLN A 68 -19.91 -12.46 -21.33
C GLN A 68 -21.22 -12.64 -20.55
N MET A 69 -21.26 -12.19 -19.29
CA MET A 69 -22.48 -12.23 -18.48
C MET A 69 -23.56 -11.33 -19.06
N ASP A 70 -23.23 -10.11 -19.47
CA ASP A 70 -24.18 -9.18 -20.09
C ASP A 70 -24.83 -9.81 -21.33
N ARG A 71 -24.02 -10.37 -22.25
CA ARG A 71 -24.55 -11.07 -23.44
C ARG A 71 -25.47 -12.25 -23.09
N ARG A 72 -25.21 -12.95 -21.98
CA ARG A 72 -26.06 -14.05 -21.52
C ARG A 72 -27.36 -13.54 -20.93
N LEU A 73 -27.34 -12.40 -20.24
CA LEU A 73 -28.52 -11.76 -19.70
C LEU A 73 -29.42 -11.24 -20.84
N ASP A 74 -28.84 -10.61 -21.87
CA ASP A 74 -29.59 -10.18 -23.07
C ASP A 74 -30.31 -11.36 -23.75
N GLN A 75 -29.64 -12.52 -23.82
CA GLN A 75 -30.24 -13.75 -24.36
C GLN A 75 -31.37 -14.29 -23.48
N VAL A 76 -31.24 -14.17 -22.15
CA VAL A 76 -32.28 -14.56 -21.21
C VAL A 76 -33.49 -13.65 -21.35
N ASP A 77 -33.30 -12.33 -21.45
CA ASP A 77 -34.36 -11.35 -21.65
C ASP A 77 -35.12 -11.62 -22.95
N THR A 78 -34.41 -11.84 -24.06
CA THR A 78 -35.02 -12.21 -25.35
C THR A 78 -35.89 -13.48 -25.23
N ARG A 79 -35.44 -14.49 -24.48
CA ARG A 79 -36.22 -15.72 -24.27
C ARG A 79 -37.48 -15.48 -23.44
N PHE A 80 -37.40 -14.59 -22.45
CA PHE A 80 -38.56 -14.21 -21.65
C PHE A 80 -39.60 -13.45 -22.47
N GLU A 81 -39.18 -12.51 -23.34
CA GLU A 81 -40.10 -11.83 -24.27
C GLU A 81 -40.86 -12.83 -25.16
N VAL A 82 -40.16 -13.83 -25.71
CA VAL A 82 -40.79 -14.87 -26.54
C VAL A 82 -41.75 -15.76 -25.74
N VAL A 83 -41.50 -15.96 -24.44
CA VAL A 83 -42.43 -16.68 -23.57
C VAL A 83 -43.66 -15.82 -23.30
N ASP A 84 -43.48 -14.53 -22.99
CA ASP A 84 -44.57 -13.58 -22.70
C ASP A 84 -45.54 -13.44 -23.87
N VAL A 85 -45.03 -13.37 -25.11
CA VAL A 85 -45.86 -13.32 -26.34
C VAL A 85 -46.71 -14.58 -26.56
N ARG A 86 -46.34 -15.72 -25.96
CA ARG A 86 -47.03 -17.01 -26.15
C ARG A 86 -48.10 -17.28 -25.09
N PHE A 87 -48.17 -16.50 -24.01
CA PHE A 87 -49.19 -16.60 -22.96
C PHE A 87 -50.33 -15.61 -23.21
#